data_AF-A0A3S0JLK2-F1
#
_entry.id   AF-A0A3S0JLK2-F1
#
_cell.length_a   1.000
_cell.length_b   1.000
_cell.length_c   1.000
_cell.angle_alpha   90.00
_cell.angle_beta   90.00
_cell.angle_gamma   90.00
#
_symmetry.space_group_name_H-M   'P 1'
#
loop_
_entity.id
_entity.type
_entity.pdbx_description
1 polymer ?
#
loop_
_entity_poly.entity_id
_entity_poly.type
_entity_poly.pdbx_seq_one_letter_code
_entity_poly.pdbx_strand_id
1 'polypeptide(L)'
;MKLETLICNDKFIYLIGFIWADGHLNKSITSLSFSTTEKDMEYLLPLAIEIFPHGKLYKIKKRKESWQQCYSFNINDTILCKELFNLDYREKSSITPSKILNIIPNNKHYLFWMGYFDGDGTLRVKKNINSCSVEISICSTYEQDWNSLANLSKNLNIPKFRIKKEISKLGHKCSKFIFEDLISSITFLKYIYKSEYSLPRKRETFKDILNYIEDYLLKNLTCHKWINGKNIVIVDIDKRRYSVARCSSYFDGFKAKIRFCKLHNSKLYKLFKLHPIRKQIILSYFKTLPCNHNCH
;
A
#
# COMPACT_ATOMS: atom_id res chain seq x y z
N MET A 1 -29.32 9.69 -6.49
CA MET A 1 -28.14 10.59 -6.53
C MET A 1 -27.52 10.51 -7.91
N LYS A 2 -26.99 11.62 -8.45
CA LYS A 2 -26.27 11.63 -9.74
C LYS A 2 -24.77 11.45 -9.51
N LEU A 3 -24.13 10.54 -10.24
CA LEU A 3 -22.72 10.20 -10.08
C LEU A 3 -21.79 11.41 -10.22
N GLU A 4 -22.08 12.31 -11.15
CA GLU A 4 -21.30 13.54 -11.40
C GLU A 4 -21.11 14.39 -10.14
N THR A 5 -22.13 14.44 -9.28
CA THR A 5 -22.05 15.19 -8.01
C THR A 5 -21.20 14.49 -6.95
N LEU A 6 -21.06 13.16 -7.05
CA LEU A 6 -20.40 12.33 -6.03
C LEU A 6 -18.92 12.12 -6.32
N ILE A 7 -18.48 12.12 -7.58
CA ILE A 7 -17.07 11.91 -7.96
C ILE A 7 -16.13 13.01 -7.43
N CYS A 8 -16.66 14.11 -6.91
CA CYS A 8 -15.89 15.15 -6.23
C CYS A 8 -15.67 14.83 -4.74
N ASN A 9 -16.42 13.90 -4.14
CA ASN A 9 -16.34 13.54 -2.73
C ASN A 9 -15.33 12.41 -2.50
N ASP A 10 -14.31 12.65 -1.66
CA ASP A 10 -13.23 11.70 -1.45
C ASP A 10 -13.68 10.38 -0.78
N LYS A 11 -14.66 10.45 0.13
CA LYS A 11 -15.24 9.27 0.79
C LYS A 11 -16.02 8.43 -0.22
N PHE A 12 -16.75 9.06 -1.13
CA PHE A 12 -17.41 8.35 -2.22
C PHE A 12 -16.40 7.63 -3.11
N ILE A 13 -15.33 8.29 -3.55
CA ILE A 13 -14.28 7.70 -4.41
C ILE A 13 -13.60 6.50 -3.70
N TYR A 14 -13.35 6.61 -2.40
CA TYR A 14 -12.86 5.49 -1.61
C TYR A 14 -13.87 4.35 -1.58
N LEU A 15 -15.13 4.63 -1.22
CA LEU A 15 -16.19 3.61 -1.11
C LEU A 15 -16.47 2.90 -2.43
N ILE A 16 -16.49 3.61 -3.56
CA ILE A 16 -16.71 2.96 -4.86
C ILE A 16 -15.52 2.11 -5.31
N GLY A 17 -14.29 2.42 -4.86
CA GLY A 17 -13.14 1.53 -5.00
C GLY A 17 -13.30 0.27 -4.14
N PHE A 18 -13.77 0.42 -2.90
CA PHE A 18 -14.06 -0.72 -2.03
C PHE A 18 -15.18 -1.61 -2.60
N ILE A 19 -16.24 -1.00 -3.12
CA ILE A 19 -17.34 -1.68 -3.81
C ILE A 19 -16.87 -2.34 -5.11
N TRP A 20 -15.84 -1.81 -5.78
CA TRP A 20 -15.24 -2.50 -6.93
C TRP A 20 -14.64 -3.85 -6.52
N ALA A 21 -14.01 -3.94 -5.33
CA ALA A 21 -13.60 -5.23 -4.76
C ALA A 21 -14.82 -6.07 -4.31
N ASP A 22 -15.42 -5.70 -3.19
CA ASP A 22 -16.36 -6.55 -2.43
C ASP A 22 -17.83 -6.26 -2.72
N GLY A 23 -18.11 -5.35 -3.64
CA GLY A 23 -19.47 -4.96 -3.99
C GLY A 23 -20.15 -5.89 -5.00
N HIS A 24 -21.47 -5.75 -5.08
CA HIS A 24 -22.34 -6.46 -6.01
C HIS A 24 -23.50 -5.56 -6.42
N LEU A 25 -23.71 -5.43 -7.74
CA LEU A 25 -24.96 -4.90 -8.30
C LEU A 25 -25.94 -6.06 -8.51
N ASN A 26 -27.16 -5.91 -8.00
CA ASN A 26 -28.18 -6.93 -8.20
C ASN A 26 -28.58 -7.07 -9.68
N LYS A 27 -29.22 -8.19 -10.03
CA LYS A 27 -29.60 -8.50 -11.42
C LYS A 27 -30.53 -7.47 -12.05
N SER A 28 -31.43 -6.87 -11.26
CA SER A 28 -32.37 -5.85 -11.70
C SER A 28 -31.78 -4.44 -11.76
N ILE A 29 -30.52 -4.26 -11.35
CA ILE A 29 -29.82 -2.96 -11.33
C ILE A 29 -30.60 -1.91 -10.50
N THR A 30 -31.23 -2.37 -9.42
CA THR A 30 -32.01 -1.54 -8.50
C THR A 30 -31.33 -1.39 -7.14
N SER A 31 -30.37 -2.25 -6.82
CA SER A 31 -29.61 -2.17 -5.58
C SER A 31 -28.14 -2.49 -5.77
N LEU A 32 -27.32 -1.74 -5.06
CA LEU A 32 -25.89 -1.97 -4.86
C LEU A 32 -25.67 -2.43 -3.44
N SER A 33 -24.81 -3.42 -3.22
CA SER A 33 -24.47 -3.86 -1.87
C SER A 33 -23.00 -4.21 -1.77
N PHE A 34 -22.41 -4.04 -0.59
CA PHE A 34 -21.13 -4.67 -0.26
C PHE A 34 -21.25 -5.36 1.09
N SER A 35 -20.47 -6.42 1.27
CA SER A 35 -20.47 -7.20 2.51
C SER A 35 -19.06 -7.36 3.03
N THR A 36 -18.87 -7.23 4.34
CA THR A 36 -17.58 -7.44 4.99
C THR A 36 -17.77 -7.92 6.43
N THR A 37 -16.66 -8.18 7.11
CA THR A 37 -16.64 -8.56 8.53
C THR A 37 -17.21 -7.45 9.40
N GLU A 38 -17.72 -7.81 10.58
CA GLU A 38 -18.26 -6.86 11.57
C GLU A 38 -17.27 -5.72 11.88
N LYS A 39 -16.00 -6.05 12.14
CA LYS A 39 -14.96 -5.06 12.46
C LYS A 39 -14.71 -4.06 11.32
N ASP A 40 -14.64 -4.54 10.08
CA ASP A 40 -14.45 -3.66 8.93
C ASP A 40 -15.73 -2.84 8.66
N MET A 41 -16.91 -3.43 8.87
CA MET A 41 -18.19 -2.73 8.71
C MET A 41 -18.39 -1.61 9.73
N GLU A 42 -18.04 -1.81 11.01
CA GLU A 42 -18.11 -0.77 12.05
C GLU A 42 -17.37 0.50 11.63
N TYR A 43 -16.22 0.34 10.96
CA TYR A 43 -15.44 1.45 10.42
C TYR A 43 -16.03 2.05 9.14
N LEU A 44 -16.51 1.20 8.21
CA LEU A 44 -17.05 1.66 6.93
C LEU A 44 -18.43 2.30 7.06
N LEU A 45 -19.22 1.91 8.06
CA LEU A 45 -20.63 2.30 8.19
C LEU A 45 -20.84 3.82 8.31
N PRO A 46 -20.08 4.58 9.15
CA PRO A 46 -20.21 6.03 9.18
C PRO A 46 -19.94 6.70 7.83
N LEU A 47 -18.92 6.23 7.10
CA LEU A 47 -18.62 6.73 5.75
C LEU A 47 -19.76 6.40 4.78
N ALA A 48 -20.28 5.18 4.86
CA ALA A 48 -21.34 4.70 3.99
C ALA A 48 -22.67 5.42 4.24
N ILE A 49 -23.04 5.69 5.50
CA ILE A 49 -24.27 6.42 5.86
C ILE A 49 -24.17 7.88 5.42
N GLU A 50 -23.01 8.51 5.57
CA GLU A 50 -22.81 9.90 5.12
C GLU A 50 -23.02 10.05 3.61
N ILE A 51 -22.52 9.09 2.83
CA ILE A 51 -22.63 9.11 1.37
C ILE A 51 -23.98 8.56 0.89
N PHE A 52 -24.52 7.57 1.58
CA PHE A 52 -25.75 6.86 1.23
C PHE A 52 -26.71 6.84 2.44
N PRO A 53 -27.35 7.98 2.79
CA PRO A 53 -28.14 8.11 4.01
C PRO A 53 -29.37 7.18 4.06
N HIS A 54 -29.84 6.70 2.91
CA HIS A 54 -30.95 5.74 2.81
C HIS A 54 -30.49 4.28 2.69
N GLY A 55 -29.19 4.03 2.82
CA GLY A 55 -28.64 2.69 2.83
C GLY A 55 -29.11 1.89 4.06
N LYS A 56 -29.23 0.58 3.91
CA LYS A 56 -29.74 -0.33 4.93
C LYS A 56 -28.68 -1.34 5.30
N LEU A 57 -28.43 -1.47 6.60
CA LEU A 57 -27.52 -2.46 7.16
C LEU A 57 -28.27 -3.76 7.47
N TYR A 58 -27.71 -4.89 7.06
CA TYR A 58 -28.24 -6.22 7.31
C TYR A 58 -27.18 -7.10 7.95
N LYS A 59 -27.55 -7.81 9.02
CA LYS A 59 -26.71 -8.84 9.62
C LYS A 59 -26.79 -10.13 8.79
N ILE A 60 -25.65 -10.64 8.34
CA ILE A 60 -25.60 -11.90 7.58
C ILE A 60 -25.52 -13.07 8.57
N LYS A 61 -26.45 -14.02 8.46
CA LYS A 61 -26.44 -15.21 9.33
C LYS A 61 -25.15 -16.02 9.09
N LYS A 62 -24.40 -16.29 10.15
CA LYS A 62 -23.24 -17.18 10.10
C LYS A 62 -23.66 -18.57 9.62
N ARG A 63 -22.90 -19.14 8.68
CA ARG A 63 -23.11 -20.52 8.21
C ARG A 63 -22.46 -21.56 9.12
N LYS A 64 -21.39 -21.18 9.82
CA LYS A 64 -20.66 -21.98 10.80
C LYS A 64 -20.30 -21.10 11.98
N GLU A 65 -20.25 -21.67 13.18
CA GLU A 65 -19.93 -20.93 14.41
C GLU A 65 -18.53 -20.33 14.38
N SER A 66 -17.56 -21.05 13.80
CA SER A 66 -16.17 -20.61 13.65
C SER A 66 -15.97 -19.46 12.67
N TRP A 67 -16.99 -19.09 11.89
CA TRP A 67 -16.88 -17.99 10.93
C TRP A 67 -17.09 -16.64 11.62
N GLN A 68 -16.40 -15.63 11.10
CA GLN A 68 -16.59 -14.26 11.55
C GLN A 68 -18.00 -13.77 11.23
N GLN A 69 -18.54 -12.89 12.06
CA GLN A 69 -19.81 -12.23 11.78
C GLN A 69 -19.60 -11.26 10.61
N CYS A 70 -20.51 -11.26 9.64
CA CYS A 70 -20.49 -10.34 8.51
C CYS A 70 -21.77 -9.52 8.46
N TYR A 71 -21.69 -8.35 7.84
CA TYR A 71 -22.82 -7.47 7.57
C TYR A 71 -22.82 -7.09 6.09
N SER A 72 -24.01 -6.81 5.55
CA SER A 72 -24.21 -6.25 4.23
C SER A 72 -24.79 -4.85 4.35
N PHE A 73 -24.22 -3.89 3.63
CA PHE A 73 -24.82 -2.57 3.48
C PHE A 73 -25.42 -2.46 2.08
N ASN A 74 -26.73 -2.25 1.99
CA ASN A 74 -27.46 -2.19 0.72
C ASN A 74 -27.94 -0.77 0.43
N ILE A 75 -27.73 -0.32 -0.80
CA ILE A 75 -28.07 1.00 -1.32
C ILE A 75 -29.12 0.79 -2.41
N ASN A 76 -30.33 1.29 -2.19
CA ASN A 76 -31.46 1.15 -3.12
C ASN A 76 -31.66 2.45 -3.91
N ASP A 77 -30.66 2.82 -4.71
CA ASP A 77 -30.70 4.00 -5.59
C ASP A 77 -30.61 3.55 -7.04
N THR A 78 -31.75 3.47 -7.72
CA THR A 78 -31.82 2.96 -9.10
C THR A 78 -31.09 3.87 -10.09
N ILE A 79 -30.99 5.18 -9.83
CA ILE A 79 -30.27 6.10 -10.72
C ILE A 79 -28.78 5.79 -10.63
N LEU A 80 -28.23 5.77 -9.42
CA LEU A 80 -26.81 5.45 -9.19
C LEU A 80 -26.48 4.04 -9.67
N CYS A 81 -27.34 3.04 -9.42
CA CYS A 81 -27.10 1.67 -9.86
C CYS A 81 -27.01 1.57 -11.39
N LYS A 82 -27.85 2.31 -12.13
CA LYS A 82 -27.78 2.37 -13.60
C LYS A 82 -26.49 3.04 -14.08
N GLU A 83 -26.07 4.11 -13.42
CA GLU A 83 -24.80 4.77 -13.74
C GLU A 83 -23.60 3.84 -13.50
N LEU A 84 -23.56 3.15 -12.36
CA LEU A 84 -22.50 2.17 -12.05
C LEU A 84 -22.53 0.95 -12.99
N PHE A 85 -23.72 0.52 -13.41
CA PHE A 85 -23.86 -0.53 -14.42
C PHE A 85 -23.21 -0.12 -15.75
N ASN A 86 -23.40 1.13 -16.19
CA ASN A 86 -22.76 1.66 -17.41
C ASN A 86 -21.23 1.79 -17.28
N LEU A 87 -20.73 1.86 -16.03
CA LEU A 87 -19.30 1.83 -15.68
C LEU A 87 -18.80 0.42 -15.36
N ASP A 88 -19.56 -0.59 -15.79
CA ASP A 88 -19.22 -2.00 -15.76
C ASP A 88 -19.08 -2.65 -14.37
N TYR A 89 -19.69 -2.09 -13.33
CA TYR A 89 -19.68 -2.70 -11.99
C TYR A 89 -20.32 -4.10 -11.93
N ARG A 90 -21.07 -4.51 -12.96
CA ARG A 90 -21.60 -5.88 -13.08
C ARG A 90 -20.55 -6.88 -13.55
N GLU A 91 -19.66 -6.45 -14.44
CA GLU A 91 -18.64 -7.28 -15.08
C GLU A 91 -17.24 -7.09 -14.45
N LYS A 92 -17.16 -6.30 -13.37
CA LYS A 92 -15.92 -5.91 -12.66
C LYS A 92 -14.96 -7.04 -12.30
N SER A 93 -15.45 -8.28 -12.24
CA SER A 93 -14.68 -9.48 -11.94
C SER A 93 -13.82 -9.99 -13.10
N SER A 94 -14.06 -9.56 -14.33
CA SER A 94 -13.29 -9.96 -15.52
C SER A 94 -12.59 -8.78 -16.19
N ILE A 95 -13.07 -7.57 -15.96
CA ILE A 95 -12.60 -6.36 -16.64
C ILE A 95 -11.82 -5.44 -15.71
N THR A 96 -11.13 -4.48 -16.32
CA THR A 96 -10.37 -3.46 -15.62
C THR A 96 -11.22 -2.21 -15.29
N PRO A 97 -10.96 -1.47 -14.21
CA PRO A 97 -11.76 -0.30 -13.79
C PRO A 97 -11.56 0.96 -14.65
N SER A 98 -11.27 0.84 -15.95
CA SER A 98 -10.91 1.99 -16.80
C SER A 98 -12.03 3.02 -16.92
N LYS A 99 -13.30 2.61 -17.06
CA LYS A 99 -14.42 3.56 -17.21
C LYS A 99 -14.59 4.45 -15.98
N ILE A 100 -14.56 3.85 -14.79
CA ILE A 100 -14.70 4.62 -13.54
C ILE A 100 -13.47 5.50 -13.29
N LEU A 101 -12.26 5.02 -13.60
CA LEU A 101 -11.04 5.83 -13.46
C LEU A 101 -11.01 7.04 -14.41
N ASN A 102 -11.62 6.94 -15.60
CA ASN A 102 -11.68 8.05 -16.55
C ASN A 102 -12.55 9.22 -16.06
N ILE A 103 -13.52 8.98 -15.18
CA ILE A 103 -14.36 10.04 -14.63
C ILE A 103 -13.86 10.57 -13.27
N ILE A 104 -13.06 9.79 -12.55
CA ILE A 104 -12.44 10.26 -11.30
C ILE A 104 -11.27 11.19 -11.65
N PRO A 105 -11.17 12.39 -11.04
CA PRO A 105 -10.01 13.25 -11.20
C PRO A 105 -8.68 12.51 -10.95
N ASN A 106 -7.69 12.66 -11.82
CA ASN A 106 -6.41 11.93 -11.76
C ASN A 106 -5.70 12.07 -10.41
N ASN A 107 -5.76 13.26 -9.80
CA ASN A 107 -5.18 13.51 -8.48
C ASN A 107 -5.87 12.76 -7.33
N LYS A 108 -7.07 12.20 -7.57
CA LYS A 108 -7.87 11.43 -6.61
C LYS A 108 -7.88 9.93 -6.87
N HIS A 109 -7.21 9.44 -7.93
CA HIS A 109 -7.14 8.00 -8.23
C HIS A 109 -6.61 7.16 -7.06
N TYR A 110 -5.72 7.72 -6.24
CA TYR A 110 -5.20 7.02 -5.06
C TYR A 110 -6.29 6.59 -4.09
N LEU A 111 -7.41 7.33 -3.97
CA LEU A 111 -8.55 6.99 -3.12
C LEU A 111 -9.28 5.75 -3.63
N PHE A 112 -9.50 5.68 -4.94
CA PHE A 112 -10.12 4.52 -5.57
C PHE A 112 -9.26 3.28 -5.38
N TRP A 113 -7.96 3.38 -5.67
CA TRP A 113 -7.02 2.28 -5.49
C TRP A 113 -6.84 1.88 -4.03
N MET A 114 -6.95 2.83 -3.08
CA MET A 114 -6.98 2.55 -1.64
C MET A 114 -8.20 1.72 -1.27
N GLY A 115 -9.40 2.13 -1.69
CA GLY A 115 -10.63 1.37 -1.47
C GLY A 115 -10.57 -0.02 -2.09
N TYR A 116 -10.11 -0.11 -3.34
CA TYR A 116 -9.99 -1.39 -4.03
C TYR A 116 -8.98 -2.32 -3.34
N PHE A 117 -7.83 -1.78 -2.91
CA PHE A 117 -6.87 -2.53 -2.10
C PHE A 117 -7.44 -2.92 -0.73
N ASP A 118 -8.29 -2.10 -0.11
CA ASP A 118 -8.87 -2.41 1.19
C ASP A 118 -9.90 -3.53 1.16
N GLY A 119 -10.61 -3.73 0.04
CA GLY A 119 -11.39 -4.94 -0.19
C GLY A 119 -10.51 -6.15 -0.54
N ASP A 120 -9.98 -6.18 -1.77
CA ASP A 120 -9.34 -7.38 -2.34
C ASP A 120 -7.83 -7.51 -2.07
N GLY A 121 -7.21 -6.46 -1.52
CA GLY A 121 -5.79 -6.44 -1.23
C GLY A 121 -5.41 -7.29 -0.02
N THR A 122 -4.23 -7.89 -0.09
CA THR A 122 -3.60 -8.62 0.99
C THR A 122 -2.23 -8.00 1.26
N LEU A 123 -1.96 -7.71 2.53
CA LEU A 123 -0.68 -7.25 3.03
C LEU A 123 -0.15 -8.29 4.02
N ARG A 124 0.96 -8.95 3.69
CA ARG A 124 1.60 -9.94 4.56
C ARG A 124 3.02 -9.51 4.88
N VAL A 125 3.38 -9.61 6.14
CA VAL A 125 4.74 -9.36 6.63
C VAL A 125 5.30 -10.66 7.15
N LYS A 126 6.37 -11.16 6.53
CA LYS A 126 7.12 -12.33 7.03
C LYS A 126 8.39 -11.80 7.68
N LYS A 127 8.42 -11.87 9.01
CA LYS A 127 9.57 -11.49 9.83
C LYS A 127 10.39 -12.75 10.12
N ASN A 128 11.66 -12.73 9.72
CA ASN A 128 12.68 -13.68 10.11
C ASN A 128 13.73 -12.95 10.96
N ILE A 129 14.56 -13.72 11.69
CA ILE A 129 15.62 -13.16 12.57
C ILE A 129 16.50 -12.14 11.82
N ASN A 130 16.82 -12.42 10.55
CA ASN A 130 17.74 -11.61 9.74
C ASN A 130 17.10 -10.92 8.53
N SER A 131 15.80 -11.06 8.32
CA SER A 131 15.12 -10.49 7.15
C SER A 131 13.66 -10.18 7.40
N CYS A 132 13.15 -9.19 6.68
CA CYS A 132 11.72 -8.94 6.57
C CYS A 132 11.36 -8.94 5.09
N SER A 133 10.35 -9.72 4.75
CA SER A 133 9.73 -9.65 3.43
C SER A 133 8.30 -9.17 3.60
N VAL A 134 7.93 -8.21 2.75
CA VAL A 134 6.57 -7.70 2.61
C VAL A 134 6.05 -8.25 1.30
N GLU A 135 4.93 -8.96 1.36
CA GLU A 135 4.22 -9.48 0.21
C GLU A 135 2.90 -8.74 0.11
N ILE A 136 2.74 -7.99 -0.97
CA ILE A 136 1.49 -7.29 -1.29
C ILE A 136 0.91 -7.93 -2.53
N SER A 137 -0.38 -8.24 -2.45
CA SER A 137 -1.11 -8.71 -3.61
C SER A 137 -2.54 -8.23 -3.64
N ILE A 138 -3.12 -8.11 -4.82
CA ILE A 138 -4.57 -7.96 -5.02
C ILE A 138 -5.03 -9.23 -5.73
N CYS A 139 -6.04 -9.90 -5.18
CA CYS A 139 -6.59 -11.13 -5.74
C CYS A 139 -7.88 -10.84 -6.51
N SER A 140 -8.13 -11.56 -7.59
CA SER A 140 -9.42 -11.53 -8.30
C SER A 140 -9.67 -12.87 -9.00
N THR A 141 -10.67 -12.92 -9.87
CA THR A 141 -10.97 -14.09 -10.70
C THR A 141 -9.81 -14.43 -11.63
N TYR A 142 -9.83 -15.65 -12.16
CA TYR A 142 -8.76 -16.17 -13.00
C TYR A 142 -8.53 -15.37 -14.31
N GLU A 143 -9.61 -14.80 -14.87
CA GLU A 143 -9.57 -14.03 -16.12
C GLU A 143 -9.60 -12.51 -15.91
N GLN A 144 -9.34 -12.05 -14.69
CA GLN A 144 -9.25 -10.62 -14.39
C GLN A 144 -8.23 -9.93 -15.32
N ASP A 145 -8.68 -8.84 -15.96
CA ASP A 145 -7.79 -7.89 -16.62
C ASP A 145 -7.11 -6.97 -15.59
N TRP A 146 -5.78 -7.07 -15.52
CA TRP A 146 -4.91 -6.31 -14.63
C TRP A 146 -4.27 -5.07 -15.27
N ASN A 147 -4.62 -4.72 -16.51
CA ASN A 147 -3.99 -3.65 -17.27
C ASN A 147 -3.99 -2.29 -16.55
N SER A 148 -5.10 -1.87 -15.93
CA SER A 148 -5.13 -0.60 -15.19
C SER A 148 -4.15 -0.57 -14.01
N LEU A 149 -4.00 -1.69 -13.28
CA LEU A 149 -3.07 -1.78 -12.15
C LEU A 149 -1.61 -1.89 -12.63
N ALA A 150 -1.36 -2.56 -13.75
CA ALA A 150 -0.06 -2.62 -14.40
C ALA A 150 0.37 -1.22 -14.91
N ASN A 151 -0.54 -0.47 -15.52
CA ASN A 151 -0.30 0.89 -15.98
C ASN A 151 -0.06 1.84 -14.82
N LEU A 152 -0.86 1.74 -13.74
CA LEU A 152 -0.59 2.47 -12.50
C LEU A 152 0.82 2.17 -11.98
N SER A 153 1.20 0.89 -11.94
CA SER A 153 2.52 0.48 -11.44
C SER A 153 3.66 1.06 -12.28
N LYS A 154 3.52 1.07 -13.60
CA LYS A 154 4.47 1.74 -14.52
C LYS A 154 4.55 3.25 -14.24
N ASN A 155 3.41 3.92 -14.10
CA ASN A 155 3.34 5.36 -13.82
C ASN A 155 3.99 5.73 -12.47
N LEU A 156 3.90 4.83 -11.49
CA LEU A 156 4.55 4.98 -10.19
C LEU A 156 6.04 4.58 -10.18
N ASN A 157 6.60 4.19 -11.33
CA ASN A 157 7.96 3.67 -11.47
C ASN A 157 8.23 2.47 -10.53
N ILE A 158 7.23 1.61 -10.35
CA ILE A 158 7.36 0.40 -9.53
C ILE A 158 8.25 -0.60 -10.27
N PRO A 159 9.39 -1.02 -9.69
CA PRO A 159 10.41 -1.76 -10.42
C PRO A 159 10.03 -3.22 -10.67
N LYS A 160 9.26 -3.85 -9.76
CA LYS A 160 8.93 -5.27 -9.85
C LYS A 160 7.49 -5.58 -9.42
N PHE A 161 6.72 -6.04 -10.38
CA PHE A 161 5.42 -6.67 -10.15
C PHE A 161 5.22 -7.80 -11.15
N ARG A 162 4.33 -8.74 -10.81
CA ARG A 162 3.89 -9.79 -11.73
C ARG A 162 2.43 -10.12 -11.56
N ILE A 163 1.86 -10.72 -12.60
CA ILE A 163 0.53 -11.32 -12.56
C ILE A 163 0.71 -12.84 -12.45
N LYS A 164 0.06 -13.45 -11.47
CA LYS A 164 0.09 -14.89 -11.24
C LYS A 164 -1.31 -15.45 -11.36
N LYS A 165 -1.53 -16.41 -12.27
CA LYS A 165 -2.75 -17.22 -12.34
C LYS A 165 -2.52 -18.53 -11.58
N GLU A 166 -3.46 -18.93 -10.73
CA GLU A 166 -3.37 -20.13 -9.89
C GLU A 166 -4.64 -20.97 -10.01
N ILE A 167 -4.45 -22.29 -10.00
CA ILE A 167 -5.53 -23.27 -9.84
C ILE A 167 -5.20 -24.06 -8.57
N SER A 168 -6.10 -24.03 -7.59
CA SER A 168 -5.91 -24.76 -6.34
C SER A 168 -6.03 -26.26 -6.56
N LYS A 169 -5.61 -27.06 -5.56
CA LYS A 169 -5.80 -28.52 -5.59
C LYS A 169 -7.27 -28.94 -5.71
N LEU A 170 -8.20 -28.06 -5.30
CA LEU A 170 -9.65 -28.26 -5.39
C LEU A 170 -10.25 -27.70 -6.70
N GLY A 171 -9.41 -27.27 -7.66
CA GLY A 171 -9.85 -26.72 -8.93
C GLY A 171 -10.31 -25.25 -8.87
N HIS A 172 -10.25 -24.59 -7.71
CA HIS A 172 -10.58 -23.17 -7.60
C HIS A 172 -9.55 -22.34 -8.37
N LYS A 173 -10.04 -21.52 -9.30
CA LYS A 173 -9.20 -20.68 -10.16
C LYS A 173 -9.17 -19.24 -9.65
N CYS A 174 -8.00 -18.64 -9.53
CA CYS A 174 -7.85 -17.22 -9.21
C CYS A 174 -6.66 -16.59 -9.93
N SER A 175 -6.61 -15.26 -9.96
CA SER A 175 -5.43 -14.52 -10.37
C SER A 175 -5.03 -13.49 -9.32
N LYS A 176 -3.75 -13.13 -9.33
CA LYS A 176 -3.15 -12.21 -8.36
C LYS A 176 -2.22 -11.23 -9.04
N PHE A 177 -2.36 -9.95 -8.75
CA PHE A 177 -1.33 -8.96 -9.01
C PHE A 177 -0.42 -8.87 -7.79
N ILE A 178 0.89 -9.09 -7.95
CA ILE A 178 1.84 -9.23 -6.84
C ILE A 178 2.96 -8.22 -7.00
N PHE A 179 3.25 -7.46 -5.94
CA PHE A 179 4.46 -6.65 -5.82
C PHE A 179 5.57 -7.52 -5.24
N GLU A 180 6.66 -7.71 -5.97
CA GLU A 180 7.60 -8.81 -5.70
C GLU A 180 8.70 -8.46 -4.70
N ASP A 181 8.92 -7.18 -4.42
CA ASP A 181 9.93 -6.73 -3.48
C ASP A 181 9.43 -5.64 -2.55
N LEU A 182 10.25 -5.36 -1.54
CA LEU A 182 9.95 -4.37 -0.51
C LEU A 182 9.80 -2.97 -1.10
N ILE A 183 10.63 -2.61 -2.09
CA ILE A 183 10.62 -1.27 -2.69
C ILE A 183 9.29 -1.06 -3.44
N SER A 184 8.91 -2.02 -4.27
CA SER A 184 7.67 -2.02 -5.04
C SER A 184 6.46 -1.95 -4.12
N SER A 185 6.47 -2.76 -3.06
CA SER A 185 5.44 -2.79 -2.02
C SER A 185 5.28 -1.44 -1.32
N ILE A 186 6.39 -0.84 -0.86
CA ILE A 186 6.36 0.46 -0.17
C ILE A 186 5.95 1.59 -1.10
N THR A 187 6.42 1.60 -2.35
CA THR A 187 6.03 2.61 -3.34
C THR A 187 4.53 2.61 -3.56
N PHE A 188 3.92 1.43 -3.73
CA PHE A 188 2.47 1.30 -3.87
C PHE A 188 1.72 1.71 -2.61
N LEU A 189 2.12 1.23 -1.42
CA LEU A 189 1.44 1.58 -0.18
C LEU A 189 1.51 3.07 0.15
N LYS A 190 2.66 3.72 -0.08
CA LYS A 190 2.81 5.18 0.05
C LYS A 190 1.91 5.95 -0.93
N TYR A 191 1.64 5.38 -2.10
CA TYR A 191 0.74 6.00 -3.07
C TYR A 191 -0.71 5.96 -2.59
N ILE A 192 -1.20 4.82 -2.10
CA ILE A 192 -2.62 4.66 -1.72
C ILE A 192 -2.93 5.21 -0.32
N TYR A 193 -2.05 5.06 0.66
CA TYR A 193 -2.30 5.51 2.04
C TYR A 193 -1.89 6.96 2.29
N LYS A 194 -2.46 7.87 1.49
CA LYS A 194 -2.34 9.32 1.67
C LYS A 194 -3.48 9.93 2.49
N SER A 195 -4.56 9.18 2.68
CA SER A 195 -5.77 9.61 3.38
C SER A 195 -6.07 8.70 4.58
N GLU A 196 -6.92 9.19 5.46
CA GLU A 196 -7.35 8.53 6.69
C GLU A 196 -8.46 7.50 6.48
N TYR A 197 -9.10 7.44 5.29
CA TYR A 197 -10.29 6.60 5.03
C TYR A 197 -10.01 5.10 4.92
N SER A 198 -8.75 4.69 4.88
CA SER A 198 -8.41 3.26 4.76
C SER A 198 -8.79 2.45 5.99
N LEU A 199 -9.04 1.16 5.80
CA LEU A 199 -9.27 0.23 6.91
C LEU A 199 -8.14 0.26 7.94
N PRO A 200 -8.45 0.51 9.24
CA PRO A 200 -7.43 0.65 10.29
C PRO A 200 -6.43 -0.49 10.32
N ARG A 201 -6.89 -1.75 10.24
CA ARG A 201 -6.03 -2.94 10.28
C ARG A 201 -4.93 -2.95 9.22
N LYS A 202 -5.23 -2.52 7.99
CA LYS A 202 -4.24 -2.53 6.89
C LYS A 202 -3.30 -1.34 7.00
N ARG A 203 -3.82 -0.19 7.42
CA ARG A 203 -3.03 1.01 7.66
C ARG A 203 -2.06 0.87 8.82
N GLU A 204 -2.50 0.28 9.94
CA GLU A 204 -1.64 -0.03 11.09
C GLU A 204 -0.55 -1.01 10.69
N THR A 205 -0.89 -2.08 9.97
CA THR A 205 0.10 -3.00 9.41
C THR A 205 1.12 -2.27 8.54
N PHE A 206 0.70 -1.29 7.74
CA PHE A 206 1.64 -0.48 6.95
C PHE A 206 2.54 0.41 7.83
N LYS A 207 2.01 1.04 8.87
CA LYS A 207 2.82 1.80 9.85
C LYS A 207 3.86 0.90 10.51
N ASP A 208 3.49 -0.31 10.91
CA ASP A 208 4.41 -1.28 11.51
C ASP A 208 5.53 -1.69 10.55
N ILE A 209 5.22 -1.82 9.26
CA ILE A 209 6.24 -2.07 8.23
C ILE A 209 7.21 -0.89 8.14
N LEU A 210 6.71 0.34 8.11
CA LEU A 210 7.57 1.53 8.03
C LEU A 210 8.50 1.63 9.23
N ASN A 211 7.96 1.44 10.44
CA ASN A 211 8.73 1.44 11.68
C ASN A 211 9.78 0.33 11.68
N TYR A 212 9.42 -0.88 11.28
CA TYR A 212 10.37 -1.99 11.16
C TYR A 212 11.51 -1.68 10.18
N ILE A 213 11.19 -1.08 9.03
CA ILE A 213 12.21 -0.71 8.04
C ILE A 213 13.15 0.35 8.62
N GLU A 214 12.61 1.36 9.31
CA GLU A 214 13.44 2.39 9.96
C GLU A 214 14.36 1.77 11.01
N ASP A 215 13.84 0.93 11.90
CA ASP A 215 14.63 0.22 12.91
C ASP A 215 15.70 -0.68 12.29
N TYR A 216 15.34 -1.43 11.24
CA TYR A 216 16.27 -2.31 10.53
C TYR A 216 17.39 -1.49 9.87
N LEU A 217 17.05 -0.36 9.24
CA LEU A 217 18.03 0.54 8.63
C LEU A 217 18.94 1.13 9.72
N LEU A 218 18.40 1.62 10.84
CA LEU A 218 19.18 2.15 11.95
C LEU A 218 20.16 1.12 12.50
N LYS A 219 19.70 -0.10 12.80
CA LYS A 219 20.54 -1.20 13.33
C LYS A 219 21.63 -1.65 12.35
N ASN A 220 21.35 -1.63 11.04
CA ASN A 220 22.32 -2.07 10.02
C ASN A 220 23.25 -0.94 9.53
N LEU A 221 22.88 0.33 9.75
CA LEU A 221 23.74 1.48 9.47
C LEU A 221 24.80 1.63 10.57
N THR A 222 24.51 1.21 11.80
CA THR A 222 25.51 0.99 12.86
C THR A 222 26.32 -0.27 12.58
N CYS A 223 27.23 -0.21 11.61
CA CYS A 223 28.18 -1.29 11.39
C CYS A 223 29.45 -1.05 12.23
N HIS A 224 29.66 -1.93 13.20
CA HIS A 224 30.93 -2.10 13.88
C HIS A 224 31.83 -2.90 12.95
N LYS A 225 32.90 -2.29 12.43
CA LYS A 225 33.89 -2.99 11.62
C LYS A 225 35.25 -2.89 12.29
N TRP A 226 35.80 -4.04 12.63
CA TRP A 226 37.19 -4.12 13.07
C TRP A 226 38.11 -3.98 11.86
N ILE A 227 38.94 -2.95 11.85
CA ILE A 227 39.97 -2.72 10.83
C ILE A 227 41.30 -2.53 11.55
N ASN A 228 42.27 -3.41 11.28
CA ASN A 228 43.63 -3.38 11.86
C ASN A 228 43.65 -3.32 13.40
N GLY A 229 42.88 -4.21 14.06
CA GLY A 229 42.81 -4.25 15.52
C GLY A 229 42.06 -3.08 16.16
N LYS A 230 41.30 -2.29 15.38
CA LYS A 230 40.50 -1.17 15.88
C LYS A 230 39.03 -1.35 15.55
N ASN A 231 38.17 -1.23 16.56
CA ASN A 231 36.72 -1.21 16.36
C ASN A 231 36.30 0.15 15.79
N ILE A 232 35.96 0.19 14.50
CA ILE A 232 35.43 1.38 13.84
C ILE A 232 33.92 1.27 13.86
N VAL A 233 33.27 2.18 14.57
CA VAL A 233 31.81 2.30 14.54
C VAL A 233 31.46 3.33 13.50
N ILE A 234 30.76 2.90 12.44
CA ILE A 234 30.13 3.83 11.52
C ILE A 234 28.81 4.23 12.18
N VAL A 235 28.83 5.40 12.81
CA VAL A 235 27.67 5.97 13.47
C VAL A 235 27.13 7.02 12.52
N ASP A 236 25.97 6.74 11.95
CA ASP A 236 25.08 7.75 11.40
C ASP A 236 25.33 8.31 9.98
N ILE A 237 24.21 8.55 9.32
CA ILE A 237 24.08 9.32 8.09
C ILE A 237 23.42 10.64 8.51
N ASP A 238 24.15 11.76 8.42
CA ASP A 238 23.60 13.07 8.78
C ASP A 238 22.41 13.42 7.86
N LYS A 239 21.19 13.37 8.43
CA LYS A 239 19.92 13.67 7.74
C LYS A 239 19.85 15.09 7.19
N ARG A 240 20.69 16.04 7.66
CA ARG A 240 20.66 17.45 7.23
C ARG A 240 21.54 17.77 6.02
N ARG A 241 22.52 16.92 5.68
CA ARG A 241 23.60 17.28 4.72
C ARG A 241 23.81 16.30 3.57
N TYR A 242 23.02 15.22 3.44
CA TYR A 242 23.23 14.17 2.43
C TYR A 242 24.67 13.62 2.38
N SER A 243 25.39 13.68 3.50
CA SER A 243 26.79 13.26 3.62
C SER A 243 26.92 12.14 4.67
N VAL A 244 27.39 10.96 4.27
CA VAL A 244 27.66 9.84 5.19
C VAL A 244 29.08 9.94 5.74
N ALA A 245 29.18 10.07 7.06
CA ALA A 245 29.87 9.17 7.98
C ALA A 245 30.41 9.97 9.18
N ARG A 246 29.83 9.79 10.36
CA ARG A 246 30.60 9.92 11.60
C ARG A 246 31.32 8.58 11.77
N CYS A 247 32.61 8.53 11.46
CA CYS A 247 33.46 7.42 11.91
C CYS A 247 33.99 7.79 13.29
N SER A 248 33.59 7.04 14.33
CA SER A 248 34.32 7.04 15.60
C SER A 248 35.20 5.79 15.64
N SER A 249 36.52 6.00 15.65
CA SER A 249 37.46 4.96 16.08
C SER A 249 37.56 5.04 17.61
N TYR A 250 37.16 3.99 18.31
CA TYR A 250 37.51 3.86 19.72
C TYR A 250 38.97 3.43 19.80
N PHE A 251 39.80 4.25 20.44
CA PHE A 251 41.13 3.88 20.90
C PHE A 251 41.04 3.63 22.40
N ASP A 252 41.63 2.54 22.86
CA ASP A 252 41.75 2.18 24.29
C ASP A 252 42.02 3.43 25.16
N GLY A 253 40.97 3.94 25.81
CA GLY A 253 41.06 5.02 26.79
C GLY A 253 41.14 6.47 26.29
N PHE A 254 41.10 6.80 25.00
CA PHE A 254 41.23 8.20 24.53
C PHE A 254 40.11 8.70 23.59
N LYS A 255 39.76 9.99 23.78
CA LYS A 255 38.71 10.77 23.08
C LYS A 255 38.62 10.45 21.58
N ALA A 256 37.41 10.13 21.13
CA ALA A 256 37.08 9.86 19.73
C ALA A 256 37.38 11.08 18.83
N LYS A 257 38.22 10.90 17.80
CA LYS A 257 38.44 11.91 16.76
C LYS A 257 37.39 11.74 15.65
N ILE A 258 36.40 12.63 15.61
CA ILE A 258 35.35 12.63 14.60
C ILE A 258 35.93 13.11 13.27
N ARG A 259 35.84 12.31 12.21
CA ARG A 259 36.13 12.74 10.83
C ARG A 259 34.87 12.65 9.98
N PHE A 260 34.52 13.75 9.32
CA PHE A 260 33.49 13.80 8.29
C PHE A 260 34.14 13.53 6.93
N CYS A 261 33.66 12.54 6.19
CA CYS A 261 34.12 12.27 4.83
C CYS A 261 33.04 12.64 3.81
N LYS A 262 33.40 13.37 2.75
CA LYS A 262 32.52 13.54 1.58
C LYS A 262 32.42 12.20 0.84
N LEU A 263 31.20 11.67 0.75
CA LEU A 263 30.86 10.35 0.16
C LEU A 263 31.47 10.12 -1.23
N HIS A 264 31.51 11.16 -2.07
CA HIS A 264 31.74 11.00 -3.50
C HIS A 264 33.10 10.40 -3.89
N ASN A 265 34.11 10.40 -3.00
CA ASN A 265 35.45 9.89 -3.30
C ASN A 265 35.96 8.79 -2.35
N SER A 266 35.10 8.22 -1.49
CA SER A 266 35.55 7.23 -0.49
C SER A 266 35.50 5.79 -1.01
N LYS A 267 36.44 4.92 -0.60
CA LYS A 267 36.34 3.44 -0.77
C LYS A 267 35.02 2.89 -0.20
N LEU A 268 34.42 3.58 0.78
CA LEU A 268 33.09 3.30 1.34
C LEU A 268 31.96 3.47 0.32
N TYR A 269 32.04 4.42 -0.62
CA TYR A 269 31.07 4.56 -1.71
C TYR A 269 31.03 3.33 -2.61
N LYS A 270 32.17 2.67 -2.84
CA LYS A 270 32.24 1.40 -3.58
C LYS A 270 31.57 0.24 -2.80
N LEU A 271 31.62 0.24 -1.48
CA LEU A 271 30.94 -0.75 -0.62
C LEU A 271 29.41 -0.59 -0.62
N PHE A 272 28.90 0.65 -0.61
CA PHE A 272 27.46 0.92 -0.77
C PHE A 272 26.95 0.58 -2.18
N LYS A 273 27.83 0.55 -3.19
CA LYS A 273 27.51 0.12 -4.56
C LYS A 273 27.17 -1.37 -4.67
N LEU A 274 27.52 -2.20 -3.67
CA LEU A 274 27.35 -3.65 -3.70
C LEU A 274 25.98 -4.16 -3.20
N HIS A 275 25.13 -3.30 -2.61
CA HIS A 275 23.78 -3.70 -2.21
C HIS A 275 22.73 -2.81 -2.89
N PRO A 276 22.25 -3.18 -4.10
CA PRO A 276 21.35 -2.37 -4.92
C PRO A 276 20.09 -1.92 -4.19
N ILE A 277 19.56 -2.79 -3.33
CA ILE A 277 18.38 -2.55 -2.49
C ILE A 277 18.62 -1.42 -1.49
N ARG A 278 19.78 -1.37 -0.82
CA ARG A 278 20.10 -0.33 0.17
C ARG A 278 20.23 1.04 -0.50
N LYS A 279 20.88 1.11 -1.66
CA LYS A 279 21.01 2.36 -2.41
C LYS A 279 19.65 2.88 -2.87
N GLN A 280 18.77 2.02 -3.40
CA GLN A 280 17.45 2.44 -3.87
C GLN A 280 16.51 2.82 -2.71
N ILE A 281 16.50 2.09 -1.59
CA ILE A 281 15.71 2.44 -0.40
C ILE A 281 16.19 3.77 0.19
N ILE A 282 17.51 3.96 0.32
CA ILE A 282 18.10 5.22 0.79
C ILE A 282 17.68 6.36 -0.15
N LEU A 283 17.89 6.22 -1.45
CA LEU A 283 17.56 7.27 -2.43
C LEU A 283 16.05 7.55 -2.54
N SER A 284 15.18 6.54 -2.44
CA SER A 284 13.72 6.72 -2.51
C SER A 284 13.17 7.35 -1.24
N TYR A 285 13.71 6.99 -0.07
CA TYR A 285 13.37 7.63 1.21
C TYR A 285 13.78 9.10 1.21
N PHE A 286 15.01 9.40 0.75
CA PHE A 286 15.56 10.74 0.71
C PHE A 286 14.89 11.68 -0.32
N LYS A 287 14.40 11.17 -1.46
CA LYS A 287 13.62 11.96 -2.43
C LYS A 287 12.25 12.41 -1.90
N THR A 288 11.74 11.78 -0.85
CA THR A 288 10.40 12.05 -0.29
C THR A 288 10.40 12.96 0.93
N LEU A 289 11.56 13.38 1.42
CA LEU A 289 11.64 14.33 2.54
C LEU A 289 11.57 15.77 2.00
N PRO A 290 10.73 16.66 2.58
CA PRO A 290 10.70 18.05 2.17
C PRO A 290 12.07 18.70 2.40
N CYS A 291 12.66 19.26 1.35
CA CYS A 291 13.83 20.11 1.46
C CYS A 291 13.41 21.40 2.18
N ASN A 292 13.70 21.50 3.47
CA ASN A 292 13.70 22.79 4.17
C ASN A 292 14.90 23.60 3.68
N HIS A 293 14.76 24.25 2.53
CA HIS A 293 15.70 25.27 2.07
C HIS A 293 15.45 26.55 2.87
N ASN A 294 16.12 26.65 4.01
CA ASN A 294 16.56 27.91 4.61
C ASN A 294 17.94 27.64 5.22
N CYS A 295 18.97 27.78 4.40
CA CYS A 295 20.36 27.85 4.84
C CYS A 295 21.03 28.94 4.00
N HIS A 296 21.22 30.11 4.61
CA HIS A 296 22.26 31.06 4.24
C HIS A 296 23.64 30.49 4.60
#